data_AF-A0A4Y2STZ9-F1
#
_entry.id   AF-A0A4Y2STZ9-F1
#
_cell.length_a   1.000
_cell.length_b   1.000
_cell.length_c   1.000
_cell.angle_alpha   90.00
_cell.angle_beta   90.00
_cell.angle_gamma   90.00
#
_symmetry.space_group_name_H-M   'P 1'
#
loop_
_entity.id
_entity.type
_entity.pdbx_description
1 polymer ?
#
loop_
_entity_poly.entity_id
_entity_poly.type
_entity_poly.pdbx_seq_one_letter_code
_entity_poly.pdbx_strand_id
1 'polypeptide(L)'
;MDFALWRTYDITFGSRSADHEATGCTPADMLFGRTLRLPCDILFGRPSDTPSSPNEYLNNLEARLESVHAFARERIKFASARMKTRYDSGATGYHFKEGDQVWMHNPKRRRDLSPILHQNC
;
A
#
# COMPACT_ATOMS: atom_id res chain seq x y z
N MET A 1 22.92 -21.51 8.56
CA MET A 1 22.41 -20.19 8.09
C MET A 1 21.24 -20.48 7.17
N ASP A 2 20.03 -20.06 7.54
CA ASP A 2 18.83 -20.29 6.72
C ASP A 2 18.63 -19.11 5.75
N PHE A 3 18.80 -19.38 4.47
CA PHE A 3 18.64 -18.38 3.40
C PHE A 3 17.19 -17.91 3.23
N ALA A 4 16.18 -18.71 3.59
CA ALA A 4 14.78 -18.33 3.49
C ALA A 4 14.39 -17.31 4.58
N LEU A 5 14.87 -17.52 5.81
CA LEU A 5 14.72 -16.55 6.89
C LEU A 5 15.38 -15.21 6.56
N TRP A 6 16.59 -15.24 5.99
CA TRP A 6 17.30 -14.02 5.61
C TRP A 6 16.58 -13.24 4.50
N ARG A 7 16.10 -13.93 3.45
CA ARG A 7 15.28 -13.31 2.38
C ARG A 7 14.01 -12.67 2.94
N THR A 8 13.32 -13.35 3.84
CA THR A 8 12.07 -12.86 4.44
C THR A 8 12.31 -11.64 5.31
N TYR A 9 13.38 -11.62 6.09
CA TYR A 9 13.79 -10.46 6.90
C TYR A 9 14.07 -9.24 6.01
N ASP A 10 14.86 -9.40 4.96
CA ASP A 10 15.23 -8.29 4.07
C ASP A 10 14.01 -7.68 3.37
N ILE A 11 13.11 -8.51 2.84
CA ILE A 11 11.87 -8.05 2.20
C ILE A 11 10.98 -7.31 3.20
N THR A 12 10.78 -7.88 4.38
CA THR A 12 9.90 -7.27 5.40
C THR A 12 10.47 -5.97 5.95
N PHE A 13 11.79 -5.89 6.11
CA PHE A 13 12.47 -4.69 6.56
C PHE A 13 12.44 -3.58 5.49
N GLY A 14 12.74 -3.92 4.23
CA GLY A 14 12.67 -2.99 3.11
C GLY A 14 11.27 -2.42 2.93
N SER A 15 10.25 -3.28 2.98
CA SER A 15 8.84 -2.87 2.84
C SER A 15 8.37 -1.93 3.96
N ARG A 16 8.98 -1.98 5.15
CA ARG A 16 8.63 -1.12 6.30
C ARG A 16 9.39 0.20 6.32
N SER A 17 10.56 0.24 5.68
CA SER A 17 11.48 1.38 5.73
C SER A 17 11.42 2.26 4.48
N ALA A 18 10.83 1.76 3.38
CA ALA A 18 10.64 2.53 2.17
C ALA A 18 9.33 3.35 2.20
N ASP A 19 9.36 4.52 1.57
CA ASP A 19 8.16 5.32 1.38
C ASP A 19 7.17 4.61 0.48
N HIS A 20 5.91 4.54 0.94
CA HIS A 20 4.86 3.98 0.12
C HIS A 20 4.28 5.06 -0.82
N GLU A 21 4.18 4.78 -2.12
CA GLU A 21 3.84 5.78 -3.16
C GLU A 21 2.53 6.53 -2.86
N ALA A 22 1.51 5.85 -2.34
CA ALA A 22 0.19 6.44 -2.08
C ALA A 22 0.16 7.32 -0.82
N THR A 23 0.96 7.01 0.21
CA THR A 23 0.98 7.72 1.50
C THR A 23 2.11 8.74 1.57
N GLY A 24 3.29 8.40 1.04
CA GLY A 24 4.51 9.24 1.06
C GLY A 24 5.21 9.24 2.39
N CYS A 25 4.92 8.23 3.19
CA CYS A 25 5.57 7.96 4.45
C CYS A 25 5.93 6.48 4.48
N THR A 26 6.92 6.15 5.28
CA THR A 26 7.26 4.76 5.57
C THR A 26 6.21 4.15 6.50
N PRO A 27 5.88 2.85 6.35
CA PRO A 27 5.01 2.17 7.32
C PRO A 27 5.55 2.22 8.76
N ALA A 28 6.87 2.28 8.94
CA ALA A 28 7.47 2.47 10.25
C ALA A 28 7.17 3.84 10.87
N ASP A 29 7.23 4.92 10.09
CA ASP A 29 6.87 6.26 10.58
C ASP A 29 5.39 6.33 10.94
N MET A 30 4.51 5.69 10.16
CA MET A 30 3.08 5.63 10.48
C MET A 30 2.79 4.82 11.75
N LEU A 31 3.59 3.79 12.06
CA LEU A 31 3.34 2.91 13.21
C LEU A 31 4.01 3.39 14.49
N PHE A 32 5.24 3.89 14.39
CA PHE A 32 6.09 4.23 15.54
C PHE A 32 6.40 5.72 15.64
N GLY A 33 5.93 6.52 14.69
CA GLY A 33 6.30 7.93 14.54
C GLY A 33 7.73 8.15 14.08
N ARG A 34 8.59 7.12 14.05
CA ARG A 34 10.03 7.24 13.84
C ARG A 34 10.53 6.36 12.72
N THR A 35 11.59 6.82 12.08
CA THR A 35 12.31 6.04 11.08
C THR A 35 13.02 4.87 11.76
N LEU A 36 12.96 3.69 11.14
CA LEU A 36 13.73 2.53 11.62
C LEU A 36 15.22 2.85 11.58
N ARG A 37 15.95 2.41 12.61
CA ARG A 37 17.41 2.44 12.60
C ARG A 37 17.91 1.39 11.62
N LEU A 38 18.56 1.86 10.57
CA LEU A 38 19.21 1.00 9.58
C LEU A 38 20.52 0.44 10.17
N PRO A 39 21.03 -0.71 9.67
CA PRO A 39 22.35 -1.21 10.08
C PRO A 39 23.48 -0.18 9.93
N CYS A 40 23.41 0.68 8.91
CA CYS A 40 24.34 1.80 8.74
C CYS A 40 24.20 2.86 9.85
N ASP A 41 22.99 3.17 10.31
CA ASP A 41 22.76 4.13 11.41
C ASP A 41 23.39 3.66 12.73
N ILE A 42 23.46 2.34 12.92
CA ILE A 42 24.09 1.72 14.10
C ILE A 42 25.61 1.77 13.95
N LEU A 43 26.14 1.47 12.76
CA LEU A 43 27.57 1.43 12.49
C LEU A 43 28.23 2.82 12.52
N PHE A 44 27.56 3.82 11.93
CA PHE A 44 28.08 5.18 11.81
C PHE A 44 27.59 6.12 12.92
N GLY A 45 26.63 5.67 13.74
CA GLY A 45 26.10 6.42 14.86
C GLY A 45 25.14 7.53 14.43
N ARG A 46 23.84 7.27 14.55
CA ARG A 46 22.81 8.32 14.45
C ARG A 46 22.61 8.99 15.83
N PRO A 47 22.70 10.33 15.93
CA PRO A 47 22.46 11.04 17.19
C PRO A 47 21.08 10.68 17.74
N SER A 48 20.98 10.52 19.06
CA SER A 48 19.71 10.19 19.71
C SER A 48 18.87 11.43 19.90
N ASP A 49 17.63 11.38 19.40
CA ASP A 49 16.57 12.31 19.76
C ASP A 49 16.14 12.01 21.20
N THR A 50 16.98 12.37 22.15
CA THR A 50 16.74 12.07 23.57
C THR A 50 15.86 13.18 24.13
N PRO A 51 14.60 12.92 24.46
CA PRO A 51 13.72 13.91 25.06
C PRO A 51 14.24 14.24 26.47
N SER A 52 14.06 15.48 26.91
CA SER A 52 14.53 15.90 28.25
C SER A 52 13.69 15.24 29.36
N SER A 53 12.44 14.86 29.06
CA SER A 53 11.56 14.15 29.98
C SER A 53 10.65 13.12 29.29
N PRO A 54 10.15 12.10 30.03
CA PRO A 54 9.19 11.15 29.49
C PRO A 54 7.88 11.78 28.99
N ASN A 55 7.38 12.83 29.65
CA ASN A 55 6.15 13.51 29.20
C ASN A 55 6.35 14.26 27.88
N GLU A 56 7.50 14.93 27.74
CA GLU A 56 7.87 15.60 26.48
C GLU A 56 7.96 14.59 25.33
N TYR A 57 8.51 13.40 25.58
CA TYR A 57 8.56 12.32 24.60
C TYR A 57 7.16 11.92 24.11
N LEU A 58 6.23 11.69 25.04
CA LEU A 58 4.87 11.24 24.72
C LEU A 58 4.13 12.30 23.90
N ASN A 59 4.21 13.56 24.32
CA ASN A 59 3.57 14.67 23.60
C ASN A 59 4.15 14.83 22.18
N ASN A 60 5.48 14.74 22.03
CA ASN A 60 6.13 14.83 20.73
C ASN A 60 5.78 13.63 19.83
N LEU A 61 5.67 12.43 20.41
CA LEU A 61 5.27 11.23 19.69
C LEU A 61 3.83 11.34 19.19
N GLU A 62 2.91 11.79 20.04
CA GLU A 62 1.51 12.00 19.71
C GLU A 62 1.36 13.00 18.56
N ALA A 63 1.94 14.20 18.71
CA ALA A 63 1.90 15.24 17.67
C ALA A 63 2.50 14.76 16.33
N ARG A 64 3.57 13.97 16.38
CA ARG A 64 4.20 13.42 15.18
C ARG A 64 3.32 12.36 14.51
N LEU A 65 2.71 11.46 15.28
CA LEU A 65 1.77 10.47 14.73
C LEU A 65 0.55 11.17 14.11
N GLU A 66 -0.03 12.16 14.80
CA GLU A 66 -1.15 12.94 14.28
C GLU A 66 -0.82 13.60 12.93
N SER A 67 0.33 14.25 12.84
CA SER A 67 0.77 14.91 11.60
C SER A 67 1.05 13.93 10.46
N VAL A 68 1.77 12.83 10.71
CA VAL A 68 2.06 11.79 9.71
C VAL A 68 0.76 11.17 9.19
N HIS A 69 -0.18 10.86 10.09
CA HIS A 69 -1.48 10.30 9.69
C HIS A 69 -2.34 11.32 8.94
N ALA A 70 -2.34 12.59 9.33
CA ALA A 70 -3.06 13.64 8.61
C ALA A 70 -2.53 13.79 7.18
N PHE A 71 -1.21 13.88 7.03
CA PHE A 71 -0.55 13.95 5.74
C PHE A 71 -0.84 12.73 4.86
N ALA A 72 -0.72 11.52 5.42
CA ALA A 72 -1.00 10.28 4.70
C ALA A 72 -2.45 10.21 4.20
N ARG A 73 -3.44 10.62 5.01
CA ARG A 73 -4.86 10.64 4.61
C ARG A 73 -5.10 11.59 3.44
N GLU A 74 -4.50 12.77 3.48
CA GLU A 74 -4.62 13.74 2.39
C GLU A 74 -4.02 13.19 1.09
N ARG A 75 -2.82 12.62 1.15
CA ARG A 75 -2.14 11.99 0.01
C ARG A 75 -2.96 10.83 -0.57
N ILE A 76 -3.50 9.96 0.27
CA ILE A 76 -4.36 8.84 -0.15
C ILE A 76 -5.59 9.36 -0.91
N LYS A 77 -6.20 10.47 -0.47
CA LYS A 77 -7.35 11.08 -1.17
C LYS A 77 -6.99 11.46 -2.62
N PHE A 78 -5.84 12.08 -2.83
CA PHE A 78 -5.38 12.43 -4.18
C PHE A 78 -4.93 11.21 -4.99
N ALA A 79 -4.18 10.29 -4.37
CA ALA A 79 -3.69 9.08 -5.02
C ALA A 79 -4.84 8.18 -5.47
N SER A 80 -5.87 8.01 -4.63
CA SER A 80 -7.07 7.25 -4.96
C SER A 80 -7.87 7.88 -6.10
N ALA A 81 -8.03 9.21 -6.11
CA ALA A 81 -8.68 9.91 -7.22
C ALA A 81 -7.92 9.71 -8.54
N ARG A 82 -6.60 9.90 -8.54
CA ARG A 82 -5.73 9.66 -9.71
C ARG A 82 -5.82 8.22 -10.20
N MET A 83 -5.80 7.26 -9.27
CA MET A 83 -5.87 5.84 -9.58
C MET A 83 -7.23 5.46 -10.18
N LYS A 84 -8.33 6.02 -9.63
CA LYS A 84 -9.67 5.87 -10.19
C LYS A 84 -9.75 6.43 -11.60
N THR A 85 -9.33 7.67 -11.83
CA THR A 85 -9.31 8.26 -13.18
C THR A 85 -8.50 7.42 -14.17
N ARG A 86 -7.34 6.89 -13.76
CA ARG A 86 -6.54 6.01 -14.60
C ARG A 86 -7.26 4.70 -14.92
N TYR A 87 -7.88 4.07 -13.91
CA TYR A 87 -8.64 2.84 -14.10
C TYR A 87 -9.84 3.05 -15.03
N ASP A 88 -10.60 4.13 -14.79
CA ASP A 88 -11.81 4.48 -15.53
C ASP A 88 -11.50 5.00 -16.96
N SER A 89 -10.27 5.42 -17.26
CA SER A 89 -9.89 5.97 -18.58
C SER A 89 -10.09 5.01 -19.76
N GLY A 90 -10.08 3.69 -19.51
CA GLY A 90 -10.37 2.66 -20.51
C GLY A 90 -11.76 2.04 -20.36
N ALA A 91 -12.57 2.51 -19.41
CA ALA A 91 -13.89 1.95 -19.17
C ALA A 91 -14.86 2.43 -20.26
N THR A 92 -15.25 1.52 -21.14
CA THR A 92 -16.38 1.77 -22.04
C THR A 92 -17.65 1.83 -21.19
N GLY A 93 -18.35 2.97 -21.21
CA GLY A 93 -19.64 3.16 -20.52
C GLY A 93 -20.77 2.38 -21.18
N TYR A 94 -20.60 1.08 -21.38
CA TYR A 94 -21.61 0.22 -21.95
C TYR A 94 -22.71 0.03 -20.90
N HIS A 95 -23.89 0.57 -21.18
CA HIS A 95 -25.05 0.46 -20.31
C HIS A 95 -25.78 -0.83 -20.70
N PHE A 96 -25.71 -1.85 -19.85
CA PHE A 96 -26.47 -3.07 -20.03
C PHE A 96 -27.95 -2.82 -19.70
N LYS A 97 -28.84 -3.38 -20.52
CA LYS A 97 -30.28 -3.38 -20.29
C LYS A 97 -30.72 -4.74 -19.74
N GLU A 98 -31.87 -4.77 -19.09
CA GLU A 98 -32.52 -6.03 -18.71
C GLU A 98 -32.72 -6.89 -19.97
N GLY A 99 -32.17 -8.11 -19.95
CA GLY A 99 -32.15 -9.03 -21.10
C GLY A 99 -30.83 -9.12 -21.85
N ASP A 100 -29.86 -8.23 -21.61
CA ASP A 100 -28.54 -8.30 -22.24
C ASP A 100 -27.70 -9.46 -21.70
N GLN A 101 -27.12 -10.25 -22.60
CA GLN A 101 -26.18 -11.31 -22.23
C GLN A 101 -24.78 -10.73 -21.99
N VAL A 102 -24.22 -10.98 -20.82
CA VAL A 102 -22.88 -10.53 -20.43
C VAL A 102 -21.97 -11.70 -20.10
N TRP A 103 -20.72 -11.62 -20.55
CA TRP A 103 -19.71 -12.61 -20.22
C TRP A 103 -19.25 -12.44 -18.78
N MET A 104 -19.45 -13.47 -17.96
CA MET A 104 -18.85 -13.53 -16.62
C MET A 104 -17.40 -14.01 -16.73
N HIS A 105 -16.46 -13.16 -16.34
CA HIS A 105 -15.06 -13.57 -16.27
C HIS A 105 -14.84 -14.58 -15.13
N ASN A 106 -14.67 -15.86 -15.49
CA ASN A 106 -14.38 -16.94 -14.55
C ASN A 106 -12.95 -17.48 -14.78
N PRO A 107 -11.95 -17.06 -13.98
CA PRO A 107 -10.55 -17.42 -14.20
C PRO A 107 -10.23 -18.90 -13.89
N LYS A 108 -11.16 -19.67 -13.31
CA LYS A 108 -10.99 -21.10 -13.03
C LYS A 108 -11.51 -22.00 -14.15
N ARG A 109 -11.41 -21.61 -15.41
CA ARG A 109 -11.90 -22.43 -16.53
C ARG A 109 -10.92 -23.56 -16.86
N ARG A 110 -11.31 -24.80 -16.57
CA ARG A 110 -10.64 -26.01 -17.07
C ARG A 110 -10.97 -26.22 -18.55
N ARG A 111 -10.06 -26.91 -19.25
CA ARG A 111 -9.74 -26.77 -20.68
C ARG A 111 -10.63 -27.55 -21.65
N ASP A 112 -11.79 -28.03 -21.23
CA ASP A 112 -12.49 -29.12 -21.92
C ASP A 112 -13.90 -28.80 -22.44
N LEU A 113 -14.49 -27.64 -22.15
CA LEU A 113 -15.83 -27.31 -22.68
C LEU A 113 -15.94 -25.83 -23.07
N SER A 114 -15.77 -25.56 -24.36
CA SER A 114 -16.23 -24.32 -24.98
C SER A 114 -17.74 -24.44 -25.30
N PRO A 115 -18.61 -23.58 -24.74
CA PRO A 115 -19.97 -23.42 -25.25
C PRO A 115 -19.84 -22.70 -26.58
N ILE A 116 -20.03 -23.48 -27.63
CA ILE A 116 -20.24 -23.02 -28.99
C ILE A 116 -21.48 -22.10 -28.96
N LEU A 117 -21.36 -20.94 -29.61
CA LEU A 117 -22.46 -20.01 -29.87
C LEU A 117 -23.53 -20.73 -30.71
N HIS A 118 -24.75 -20.82 -30.19
CA HIS A 118 -25.92 -20.90 -31.06
C HIS A 118 -26.36 -19.48 -31.37
N GLN A 119 -26.05 -19.02 -32.58
CA GLN A 119 -26.74 -17.90 -33.21
C GLN A 119 -28.16 -18.36 -33.50
N ASN A 120 -29.16 -17.67 -32.94
CA ASN A 120 -30.52 -17.74 -33.43
C ASN A 120 -30.84 -16.40 -34.11
N CYS A 121 -31.32 -16.52 -35.35
CA CYS A 121 -31.98 -15.49 -36.13
C CYS A 121 -33.14 -14.83 -35.38
#